data_AF-A0A117KLB6-F1
#
_entry.id   AF-A0A117KLB6-F1
#
_cell.length_a   1.000
_cell.length_b   1.000
_cell.length_c   1.000
_cell.angle_alpha   90.00
_cell.angle_beta   90.00
_cell.angle_gamma   90.00
#
_symmetry.space_group_name_H-M   'P 1'
#
loop_
_entity.id
_entity.type
_entity.pdbx_description
1 polymer ?
#
loop_
_entity_poly.entity_id
_entity_poly.type
_entity_poly.pdbx_seq_one_letter_code
_entity_poly.pdbx_strand_id
1 'polypeptide(L)'
;MIVIMRITVIALVALAITGCLQVVGKTQLKEINSKWGKVTESTTEIITTVKVYNPNPFPLPLKDILTEVYINGIKMGEGSALSAHIEPNSESTVIITTYVDNSKIPQWWRSHITNGEESTVSIRGYMVFDLRFIDFKVPFEITNRFKTDILSGFCTNVPERVDGFPVTVESVKAMWGVVTDSQTEIVALAKVRNEDVVPIVVSGYHYTIEMNGVEVADGYENSPVTVKPKSKTTLKFSLRLNNSFIREWWVTHIANGEKTKIRVAIKPTLK
;
A
#
# COMPACT_ATOMS: atom_id res chain seq x y z
N MET A 1 17.50 6.38 -13.79
CA MET A 1 16.61 7.25 -12.99
C MET A 1 16.27 6.53 -11.69
N ILE A 2 16.45 7.18 -10.54
CA ILE A 2 16.00 6.66 -9.24
C ILE A 2 14.76 7.45 -8.86
N VAL A 3 13.65 6.76 -8.69
CA VAL A 3 12.39 7.35 -8.28
C VAL A 3 12.11 6.91 -6.86
N ILE A 4 11.79 7.83 -5.97
CA ILE A 4 11.41 7.51 -4.59
C ILE A 4 9.89 7.68 -4.48
N MET A 5 9.20 6.57 -4.27
CA MET A 5 7.79 6.53 -3.96
C MET A 5 7.62 6.52 -2.44
N ARG A 6 6.80 7.45 -1.92
CA ARG A 6 6.34 7.47 -0.53
C ARG A 6 4.87 7.07 -0.51
N ILE A 7 4.53 6.02 0.21
CA ILE A 7 3.14 5.73 0.53
C ILE A 7 2.88 6.36 1.89
N THR A 8 2.05 7.41 1.94
CA THR A 8 1.66 8.03 3.21
C THR A 8 0.28 7.50 3.58
N VAL A 9 0.19 6.58 4.52
CA VAL A 9 -1.08 6.15 5.09
C VAL A 9 -1.47 7.12 6.21
N ILE A 10 -2.41 8.02 5.94
CA ILE A 10 -3.01 8.86 7.00
C ILE A 10 -4.14 8.04 7.62
N ALA A 11 -3.93 7.58 8.86
CA ALA A 11 -4.95 6.89 9.64
C ALA A 11 -5.76 7.88 10.47
N LEU A 12 -6.96 8.23 10.01
CA LEU A 12 -7.98 8.89 10.85
C LEU A 12 -8.87 7.81 11.45
N VAL A 13 -8.64 7.51 12.73
CA VAL A 13 -9.42 6.51 13.46
C VAL A 13 -10.54 7.22 14.23
N ALA A 14 -11.78 7.08 13.76
CA ALA A 14 -12.97 7.42 14.53
C ALA A 14 -13.57 6.13 15.12
N LEU A 15 -13.54 5.97 16.45
CA LEU A 15 -14.26 4.86 17.11
C LEU A 15 -15.68 5.27 17.44
N ALA A 16 -16.63 4.48 16.98
CA ALA A 16 -17.99 4.46 17.52
C ALA A 16 -18.14 3.23 18.43
N ILE A 17 -18.05 3.42 19.74
CA ILE A 17 -18.41 2.37 20.71
C ILE A 17 -19.89 2.56 21.06
N THR A 18 -20.76 1.83 20.38
CA THR A 18 -22.20 1.82 20.68
C THR A 18 -22.53 0.65 21.61
N GLY A 19 -22.54 0.91 22.91
CA GLY A 19 -23.01 -0.03 23.93
C GLY A 19 -24.10 0.60 24.81
N CYS A 20 -25.22 -0.10 24.96
CA CYS A 20 -26.40 0.34 25.69
C CYS A 20 -26.33 -0.19 27.14
N LEU A 21 -25.83 0.62 28.09
CA LEU A 21 -26.05 0.41 29.52
C LEU A 21 -26.03 1.80 30.19
N GLN A 22 -27.18 2.29 30.66
CA GLN A 22 -27.32 3.64 31.24
C GLN A 22 -26.73 3.78 32.67
N VAL A 23 -26.21 2.70 33.26
CA VAL A 23 -25.71 2.66 34.65
C VAL A 23 -24.17 2.71 34.71
N VAL A 24 -23.48 2.54 33.58
CA VAL A 24 -22.02 2.49 33.46
C VAL A 24 -21.56 3.70 32.65
N GLY A 25 -20.67 4.52 33.20
CA GLY A 25 -20.01 5.57 32.45
C GLY A 25 -19.29 4.97 31.25
N LYS A 26 -19.55 5.50 30.05
CA LYS A 26 -18.97 4.97 28.80
C LYS A 26 -17.44 5.10 28.87
N THR A 27 -16.74 3.97 28.72
CA THR A 27 -15.29 3.96 28.55
C THR A 27 -14.91 4.85 27.37
N GLN A 28 -13.93 5.71 27.57
CA GLN A 28 -13.51 6.66 26.56
C GLN A 28 -12.23 6.17 25.92
N LEU A 29 -12.25 6.03 24.60
CA LEU A 29 -11.02 5.91 23.85
C LEU A 29 -10.32 7.28 23.83
N LYS A 30 -9.07 7.32 24.27
CA LYS A 30 -8.26 8.54 24.31
C LYS A 30 -7.28 8.64 23.15
N GLU A 31 -6.63 7.54 22.82
CA GLU A 31 -5.56 7.51 21.82
C GLU A 31 -5.47 6.14 21.17
N ILE A 32 -5.16 6.12 19.87
CA ILE A 32 -4.78 4.93 19.11
C ILE A 32 -3.51 5.25 18.35
N ASN A 33 -2.49 4.42 18.54
CA ASN A 33 -1.24 4.50 17.83
C ASN A 33 -0.89 3.11 17.28
N SER A 34 -0.53 3.03 16.01
CA SER A 34 -0.12 1.78 15.37
C SER A 34 1.28 1.91 14.82
N LYS A 35 2.05 0.83 14.92
CA LYS A 35 3.40 0.71 14.34
C LYS A 35 3.61 -0.67 13.73
N TRP A 36 4.53 -0.75 12.79
CA TRP A 36 5.00 -2.03 12.27
C TRP A 36 5.78 -2.78 13.36
N GLY A 37 5.49 -4.07 13.48
CA GLY A 37 6.24 -5.03 14.29
C GLY A 37 7.22 -5.81 13.42
N LYS A 38 7.35 -7.11 13.71
CA LYS A 38 8.15 -8.03 12.90
C LYS A 38 7.53 -8.20 11.51
N VAL A 39 8.37 -8.09 10.48
CA VAL A 39 8.00 -8.34 9.09
C VAL A 39 8.78 -9.54 8.59
N THR A 40 8.07 -10.52 8.03
CA THR A 40 8.63 -11.72 7.41
C THR A 40 8.04 -11.92 6.03
N GLU A 41 8.51 -12.92 5.29
CA GLU A 41 7.94 -13.26 3.97
C GLU A 41 6.44 -13.60 4.05
N SER A 42 6.04 -14.36 5.07
CA SER A 42 4.66 -14.85 5.22
C SER A 42 3.75 -13.91 6.00
N THR A 43 4.29 -13.13 6.94
CA THR A 43 3.49 -12.32 7.86
C THR A 43 4.06 -10.94 8.11
N THR A 44 3.17 -9.97 8.23
CA THR A 44 3.49 -8.60 8.69
C THR A 44 2.74 -8.32 9.98
N GLU A 45 3.48 -7.99 11.04
CA GLU A 45 2.92 -7.64 12.34
C GLU A 45 2.58 -6.15 12.42
N ILE A 46 1.42 -5.84 12.99
CA ILE A 46 1.01 -4.49 13.37
C ILE A 46 0.77 -4.49 14.88
N ILE A 47 1.50 -3.63 15.59
CA ILE A 47 1.34 -3.44 17.03
C ILE A 47 0.54 -2.15 17.23
N THR A 48 -0.65 -2.28 17.79
CA THR A 48 -1.55 -1.16 18.05
C THR A 48 -1.69 -0.93 19.55
N THR A 49 -1.35 0.27 19.99
CA THR A 49 -1.46 0.74 21.37
C THR A 49 -2.70 1.61 21.50
N VAL A 50 -3.57 1.25 22.44
CA VAL A 50 -4.86 1.88 22.67
C VAL A 50 -4.92 2.40 24.09
N LYS A 51 -5.13 3.71 24.28
CA LYS A 51 -5.38 4.28 25.61
C LYS A 51 -6.88 4.37 25.86
N VAL A 52 -7.33 3.74 26.94
CA VAL A 52 -8.73 3.70 27.34
C VAL A 52 -8.87 4.28 28.74
N TYR A 53 -9.79 5.23 28.90
CA TYR A 53 -10.17 5.76 30.20
C TYR A 53 -11.44 5.06 30.71
N ASN A 54 -11.38 4.53 31.92
CA ASN A 54 -12.53 3.97 32.63
C ASN A 54 -13.09 5.01 33.62
N PRO A 55 -14.23 5.65 33.35
CA PRO A 55 -14.84 6.60 34.28
C PRO A 55 -15.58 5.92 35.44
N ASN A 56 -15.65 4.60 35.48
CA ASN A 56 -16.42 3.87 36.49
C ASN A 56 -15.63 3.70 37.78
N PRO A 57 -16.31 3.66 38.95
CA PRO A 57 -15.68 3.42 40.24
C PRO A 57 -15.30 1.94 40.49
N PHE A 58 -15.37 1.08 39.46
CA PHE A 58 -15.02 -0.34 39.52
C PHE A 58 -14.18 -0.74 38.31
N PRO A 59 -13.30 -1.76 38.44
CA PRO A 59 -12.42 -2.17 37.36
C PRO A 59 -13.22 -2.84 36.25
N LEU A 60 -12.74 -2.68 35.01
CA LEU A 60 -13.22 -3.43 33.86
C LEU A 60 -12.19 -4.50 33.51
N PRO A 61 -12.43 -5.77 33.86
CA PRO A 61 -11.53 -6.87 33.52
C PRO A 61 -11.69 -7.20 32.04
N LEU A 62 -10.85 -6.58 31.22
CA LEU A 62 -10.77 -6.88 29.79
C LEU A 62 -10.07 -8.23 29.65
N LYS A 63 -10.87 -9.26 29.37
CA LYS A 63 -10.44 -10.64 29.22
C LYS A 63 -9.73 -10.86 27.89
N ASP A 64 -10.28 -10.30 26.83
CA ASP A 64 -9.78 -10.52 25.47
C ASP A 64 -10.20 -9.38 24.53
N ILE A 65 -9.41 -9.16 23.48
CA ILE A 65 -9.80 -8.40 22.30
C ILE A 65 -9.56 -9.29 21.10
N LEU A 66 -10.59 -9.50 20.29
CA LEU A 66 -10.48 -10.17 19.01
C LEU A 66 -10.67 -9.15 17.90
N THR A 67 -9.75 -9.12 16.94
CA THR A 67 -9.78 -8.19 15.80
C THR A 67 -9.57 -8.92 14.49
N GLU A 68 -10.26 -8.48 13.47
CA GLU A 68 -10.07 -8.86 12.07
C GLU A 68 -9.78 -7.59 11.27
N VAL A 69 -8.79 -7.65 10.40
CA VAL A 69 -8.42 -6.54 9.52
C VAL A 69 -8.79 -6.90 8.09
N TYR A 70 -9.53 -5.99 7.47
CA TYR A 70 -9.97 -6.06 6.09
C TYR A 70 -9.40 -4.87 5.31
N ILE A 71 -8.98 -5.09 4.08
CA ILE A 71 -8.64 -4.01 3.15
C ILE A 71 -9.41 -4.24 1.86
N ASN A 72 -10.24 -3.28 1.45
CA ASN A 72 -11.19 -3.41 0.33
C ASN A 72 -12.08 -4.66 0.46
N GLY A 73 -12.45 -5.02 1.70
CA GLY A 73 -13.24 -6.21 1.99
C GLY A 73 -12.47 -7.54 1.95
N ILE A 74 -11.17 -7.53 1.65
CA ILE A 74 -10.31 -8.72 1.71
C ILE A 74 -9.84 -8.89 3.15
N LYS A 75 -10.14 -10.03 3.77
CA LYS A 75 -9.62 -10.36 5.12
C LYS A 75 -8.11 -10.53 5.03
N MET A 76 -7.39 -9.56 5.57
CA MET A 76 -5.93 -9.50 5.53
C MET A 76 -5.31 -10.22 6.72
N GLY A 77 -5.98 -10.23 7.86
CA GLY A 77 -5.39 -10.76 9.07
C GLY A 77 -6.30 -10.72 10.28
N GLU A 78 -5.80 -11.26 11.37
CA GLU A 78 -6.45 -11.30 12.66
C GLU A 78 -5.46 -10.84 13.73
N GLY A 79 -5.98 -10.28 14.81
CA GLY A 79 -5.19 -9.85 15.93
C GLY A 79 -5.90 -10.07 17.24
N SER A 80 -5.12 -10.18 18.30
CA SER A 80 -5.63 -10.26 19.66
C SER A 80 -4.81 -9.41 20.63
N ALA A 81 -5.41 -9.12 21.78
CA ALA A 81 -4.70 -8.53 22.92
C ALA A 81 -4.77 -9.45 24.12
N LEU A 82 -3.66 -9.53 24.87
CA LEU A 82 -3.65 -10.19 26.17
C LEU A 82 -4.47 -9.39 27.19
N SER A 83 -5.03 -10.09 28.16
CA SER A 83 -5.89 -9.56 29.21
C SER A 83 -5.29 -8.33 29.90
N ALA A 84 -6.11 -7.30 30.10
CA ALA A 84 -5.74 -6.10 30.85
C ALA A 84 -6.81 -5.77 31.89
N HIS A 85 -6.39 -5.30 33.06
CA HIS A 85 -7.31 -4.73 34.04
C HIS A 85 -7.37 -3.22 33.80
N ILE A 86 -8.53 -2.71 33.41
CA ILE A 86 -8.72 -1.27 33.26
C ILE A 86 -9.22 -0.72 34.60
N GLU A 87 -8.29 -0.14 35.36
CA GLU A 87 -8.54 0.29 36.74
C GLU A 87 -9.61 1.40 36.82
N PRO A 88 -10.35 1.52 37.94
CA PRO A 88 -11.33 2.57 38.16
C PRO A 88 -10.75 3.97 38.00
N ASN A 89 -11.50 4.89 37.40
CA ASN A 89 -11.15 6.32 37.25
C ASN A 89 -9.73 6.55 36.70
N SER A 90 -9.27 5.68 35.79
CA SER A 90 -7.89 5.69 35.32
C SER A 90 -7.80 5.48 33.81
N GLU A 91 -6.65 5.85 33.25
CA GLU A 91 -6.26 5.47 31.90
C GLU A 91 -5.44 4.19 31.94
N SER A 92 -5.77 3.23 31.07
CA SER A 92 -5.01 2.01 30.87
C SER A 92 -4.61 1.87 29.41
N THR A 93 -3.47 1.22 29.19
CA THR A 93 -2.94 0.95 27.86
C THR A 93 -3.21 -0.50 27.48
N VAL A 94 -3.86 -0.70 26.34
CA VAL A 94 -4.10 -2.02 25.76
C VAL A 94 -3.25 -2.16 24.50
N ILE A 95 -2.55 -3.28 24.39
CA ILE A 95 -1.69 -3.58 23.23
C ILE A 95 -2.34 -4.71 22.44
N ILE A 96 -2.72 -4.40 21.21
CA ILE A 96 -3.28 -5.35 20.24
C ILE A 96 -2.18 -5.70 19.25
N THR A 97 -1.97 -6.99 19.02
CA THR A 97 -1.04 -7.48 18.00
C THR A 97 -1.85 -8.11 16.88
N THR A 98 -1.71 -7.58 15.66
CA THR A 98 -2.37 -8.10 14.46
C THR A 98 -1.34 -8.71 13.52
N TYR A 99 -1.63 -9.89 13.01
CA TYR A 99 -0.82 -10.55 11.99
C TYR A 99 -1.54 -10.49 10.64
N VAL A 100 -0.95 -9.77 9.70
CA VAL A 100 -1.37 -9.74 8.30
C VAL A 100 -0.77 -10.93 7.57
N ASP A 101 -1.59 -11.68 6.85
CA ASP A 101 -1.19 -12.75 5.94
C ASP A 101 -0.70 -12.15 4.62
N ASN A 102 0.61 -12.21 4.40
CA ASN A 102 1.24 -11.66 3.20
C ASN A 102 0.86 -12.43 1.93
N SER A 103 0.22 -13.59 2.05
CA SER A 103 -0.36 -14.30 0.90
C SER A 103 -1.50 -13.52 0.22
N LYS A 104 -2.15 -12.62 0.96
CA LYS A 104 -3.26 -11.79 0.47
C LYS A 104 -2.81 -10.49 -0.21
N ILE A 105 -1.53 -10.14 -0.10
CA ILE A 105 -0.99 -8.87 -0.62
C ILE A 105 -1.19 -8.72 -2.14
N PRO A 106 -0.94 -9.72 -2.99
CA PRO A 106 -1.22 -9.60 -4.43
C PRO A 106 -2.71 -9.36 -4.74
N GLN A 107 -3.62 -9.94 -3.95
CA GLN A 107 -5.06 -9.72 -4.11
C GLN A 107 -5.44 -8.30 -3.69
N TRP A 108 -4.91 -7.82 -2.56
CA TRP A 108 -5.08 -6.44 -2.12
C TRP A 108 -4.52 -5.46 -3.16
N TRP A 109 -3.29 -5.68 -3.65
CA TRP A 109 -2.63 -4.87 -4.66
C TRP A 109 -3.52 -4.68 -5.88
N ARG A 110 -4.04 -5.77 -6.46
CA ARG A 110 -4.98 -5.69 -7.57
C ARG A 110 -6.17 -4.80 -7.22
N SER A 111 -6.84 -5.07 -6.09
CA SER A 111 -8.03 -4.31 -5.69
C SER A 111 -7.73 -2.81 -5.51
N HIS A 112 -6.55 -2.49 -4.97
CA HIS A 112 -6.10 -1.13 -4.72
C HIS A 112 -5.87 -0.37 -6.04
N ILE A 113 -5.14 -0.97 -6.98
CA ILE A 113 -4.90 -0.36 -8.30
C ILE A 113 -6.21 -0.20 -9.08
N THR A 114 -7.08 -1.23 -9.09
CA THR A 114 -8.38 -1.14 -9.78
C THR A 114 -9.31 -0.09 -9.18
N ASN A 115 -9.15 0.23 -7.90
CA ASN A 115 -9.89 1.27 -7.21
C ASN A 115 -9.24 2.67 -7.35
N GLY A 116 -8.35 2.86 -8.33
CA GLY A 116 -7.71 4.15 -8.57
C GLY A 116 -6.70 4.52 -7.48
N GLU A 117 -5.96 3.52 -6.99
CA GLU A 117 -5.00 3.65 -5.90
C GLU A 117 -5.63 4.08 -4.57
N GLU A 118 -6.91 3.77 -4.36
CA GLU A 118 -7.60 3.99 -3.09
C GLU A 118 -7.87 2.66 -2.39
N SER A 119 -7.77 2.65 -1.07
CA SER A 119 -8.16 1.50 -0.27
C SER A 119 -8.84 1.89 1.02
N THR A 120 -9.84 1.10 1.39
CA THR A 120 -10.55 1.20 2.65
C THR A 120 -10.08 0.09 3.58
N VAL A 121 -9.47 0.46 4.70
CA VAL A 121 -9.12 -0.44 5.80
C VAL A 121 -10.30 -0.49 6.77
N SER A 122 -10.78 -1.67 7.11
CA SER A 122 -11.79 -1.90 8.14
C SER A 122 -11.24 -2.86 9.19
N ILE A 123 -11.24 -2.44 10.45
CA ILE A 123 -10.86 -3.26 11.60
C ILE A 123 -12.14 -3.54 12.37
N ARG A 124 -12.50 -4.80 12.49
CA ARG A 124 -13.72 -5.26 13.17
C ARG A 124 -13.35 -6.15 14.32
N GLY A 125 -14.09 -6.08 15.42
CA GLY A 125 -13.73 -6.88 16.57
C GLY A 125 -14.72 -6.84 17.70
N TYR A 126 -14.35 -7.56 18.77
CA TYR A 126 -15.08 -7.60 20.02
C TYR A 126 -14.09 -7.39 21.18
N MET A 127 -14.47 -6.53 22.11
CA MET A 127 -13.87 -6.51 23.45
C MET A 127 -14.69 -7.43 24.36
N VAL A 128 -14.03 -8.32 25.08
CA VAL A 128 -14.67 -9.26 26.00
C VAL A 128 -14.33 -8.85 27.43
N PHE A 129 -15.35 -8.53 28.22
CA PHE A 129 -15.22 -8.20 29.64
C PHE A 129 -15.76 -9.34 30.50
N ASP A 130 -14.99 -9.76 31.50
CA ASP A 130 -15.38 -10.82 32.45
C ASP A 130 -16.11 -10.24 33.66
N LEU A 131 -17.44 -10.27 33.68
CA LEU A 131 -18.23 -9.79 34.82
C LEU A 131 -18.53 -10.91 35.84
N ARG A 132 -17.57 -11.82 36.06
CA ARG A 132 -17.61 -13.02 36.93
C ARG A 132 -18.62 -14.10 36.52
N PHE A 133 -19.85 -13.71 36.19
CA PHE A 133 -20.96 -14.63 35.87
C PHE A 133 -21.41 -14.52 34.40
N ILE A 134 -21.01 -13.46 33.69
CA ILE A 134 -21.31 -13.23 32.28
C ILE A 134 -20.10 -12.63 31.56
N ASP A 135 -19.81 -13.13 30.36
CA ASP A 135 -18.90 -12.46 29.43
C ASP A 135 -19.70 -11.41 28.65
N PHE A 136 -19.35 -10.13 28.82
CA PHE A 136 -19.96 -9.04 28.07
C PHE A 136 -19.11 -8.70 26.84
N LYS A 137 -19.68 -8.88 25.64
CA LYS A 137 -19.00 -8.61 24.37
C LYS A 137 -19.45 -7.26 23.81
N VAL A 138 -18.51 -6.35 23.60
CA VAL A 138 -18.76 -5.06 22.96
C VAL A 138 -18.16 -5.10 21.55
N PRO A 139 -18.99 -5.09 20.50
CA PRO A 139 -18.48 -4.99 19.14
C PRO A 139 -17.89 -3.60 18.88
N PHE A 140 -16.89 -3.54 18.01
CA PHE A 140 -16.41 -2.29 17.45
C PHE A 140 -16.04 -2.47 15.98
N GLU A 141 -16.16 -1.37 15.24
CA GLU A 141 -15.68 -1.26 13.87
C GLU A 141 -14.98 0.08 13.70
N ILE A 142 -13.81 0.03 13.07
CA ILE A 142 -13.00 1.19 12.74
C ILE A 142 -12.77 1.14 11.24
N THR A 143 -13.07 2.23 10.55
CA THR A 143 -12.79 2.34 9.12
C THR A 143 -11.88 3.52 8.86
N ASN A 144 -10.88 3.31 8.02
CA ASN A 144 -10.02 4.35 7.49
C ASN A 144 -9.83 4.18 5.98
N ARG A 145 -9.48 5.26 5.29
CA ARG A 145 -9.14 5.22 3.86
C ARG A 145 -7.76 5.78 3.63
N PHE A 146 -7.05 5.22 2.65
CA PHE A 146 -5.81 5.80 2.16
C PHE A 146 -5.79 5.77 0.64
N LYS A 147 -5.05 6.73 0.06
CA LYS A 147 -4.85 6.85 -1.37
C LYS A 147 -3.36 7.01 -1.67
N THR A 148 -2.89 6.40 -2.75
CA THR A 148 -1.51 6.56 -3.23
C THR A 148 -1.46 7.24 -4.60
N ASP A 149 -0.24 7.59 -4.99
CA ASP A 149 0.09 8.04 -6.34
C ASP A 149 1.44 7.43 -6.75
N ILE A 150 1.42 6.13 -6.97
CA ILE A 150 2.57 5.26 -7.25
C ILE A 150 3.22 5.67 -8.57
N LEU A 151 2.42 6.05 -9.57
CA LEU A 151 2.90 6.37 -10.91
C LEU A 151 3.42 7.79 -11.07
N SER A 152 3.12 8.72 -10.16
CA SER A 152 3.68 10.08 -10.20
C SER A 152 5.19 10.11 -10.35
N GLY A 153 5.88 9.19 -9.68
CA GLY A 153 7.33 9.10 -9.73
C GLY A 153 7.90 8.72 -11.10
N PHE A 154 7.10 8.09 -11.97
CA PHE A 154 7.47 7.76 -13.35
C PHE A 154 7.27 8.94 -14.31
N CYS A 155 6.56 9.99 -13.86
CA CYS A 155 6.20 11.11 -14.70
C CYS A 155 7.24 12.23 -14.63
N THR A 156 7.52 12.86 -15.77
CA THR A 156 8.34 14.07 -15.85
C THR A 156 7.82 14.98 -16.94
N ASN A 157 7.95 16.30 -16.75
CA ASN A 157 7.73 17.30 -17.80
C ASN A 157 9.00 18.14 -18.03
N VAL A 158 10.14 17.69 -17.50
CA VAL A 158 11.44 18.33 -17.68
C VAL A 158 12.12 17.65 -18.87
N PRO A 159 12.40 18.39 -19.96
CA PRO A 159 13.09 17.80 -21.10
C PRO A 159 14.49 17.31 -20.72
N GLU A 160 14.79 16.07 -21.07
CA GLU A 160 16.08 15.44 -20.79
C GLU A 160 16.65 14.82 -22.08
N ARG A 161 17.92 15.08 -22.36
CA ARG A 161 18.61 14.47 -23.50
C ARG A 161 19.01 13.05 -23.14
N VAL A 162 18.70 12.10 -24.01
CA VAL A 162 19.12 10.71 -23.83
C VAL A 162 20.61 10.61 -24.16
N ASP A 163 21.41 10.18 -23.19
CA ASP A 163 22.85 10.07 -23.38
C ASP A 163 23.17 9.04 -24.48
N GLY A 164 24.10 9.38 -25.37
CA GLY A 164 24.45 8.55 -26.53
C GLY A 164 23.41 8.46 -27.67
N PHE A 165 22.25 9.13 -27.57
CA PHE A 165 21.24 9.14 -28.63
C PHE A 165 20.82 10.58 -29.02
N PRO A 166 20.53 10.87 -30.30
CA PRO A 166 20.08 12.19 -30.74
C PRO A 166 18.59 12.41 -30.44
N VAL A 167 18.16 12.06 -29.22
CA VAL A 167 16.76 12.14 -28.77
C VAL A 167 16.66 12.93 -27.48
N THR A 168 15.68 13.82 -27.42
CA THR A 168 15.26 14.49 -26.19
C THR A 168 13.92 13.91 -25.75
N VAL A 169 13.81 13.42 -24.53
CA VAL A 169 12.51 13.09 -23.91
C VAL A 169 11.93 14.39 -23.35
N GLU A 170 10.85 14.90 -23.92
CA GLU A 170 10.20 16.14 -23.47
C GLU A 170 9.33 15.93 -22.23
N SER A 171 8.62 14.81 -22.19
CA SER A 171 7.78 14.44 -21.06
C SER A 171 7.48 12.95 -21.04
N VAL A 172 7.17 12.44 -19.85
CA VAL A 172 6.66 11.09 -19.62
C VAL A 172 5.42 11.20 -18.76
N LYS A 173 4.34 10.54 -19.18
CA LYS A 173 3.15 10.29 -18.38
C LYS A 173 2.98 8.80 -18.18
N ALA A 174 2.51 8.37 -17.02
CA ALA A 174 2.21 6.98 -16.73
C ALA A 174 0.77 6.81 -16.23
N MET A 175 0.17 5.69 -16.57
CA MET A 175 -1.15 5.28 -16.07
C MET A 175 -1.21 3.77 -15.91
N TRP A 176 -2.08 3.28 -15.04
CA TRP A 176 -2.36 1.85 -14.95
C TRP A 176 -3.11 1.37 -16.19
N GLY A 177 -2.65 0.24 -16.73
CA GLY A 177 -3.31 -0.49 -17.82
C GLY A 177 -4.15 -1.64 -17.27
N VAL A 178 -4.10 -2.78 -17.94
CA VAL A 178 -4.80 -3.99 -17.50
C VAL A 178 -4.20 -4.52 -16.19
N VAL A 179 -5.05 -4.85 -15.22
CA VAL A 179 -4.66 -5.45 -13.94
C VAL A 179 -5.38 -6.77 -13.76
N THR A 180 -4.61 -7.85 -13.59
CA THR A 180 -5.09 -9.20 -13.35
C THR A 180 -4.52 -9.74 -12.04
N ASP A 181 -4.81 -11.00 -11.73
CA ASP A 181 -4.27 -11.68 -10.56
C ASP A 181 -2.76 -11.90 -10.67
N SER A 182 -2.25 -12.15 -11.87
CA SER A 182 -0.83 -12.46 -12.11
C SER A 182 -0.02 -11.28 -12.62
N GLN A 183 -0.65 -10.25 -13.19
CA GLN A 183 0.08 -9.11 -13.77
C GLN A 183 -0.59 -7.76 -13.52
N THR A 184 0.23 -6.71 -13.48
CA THR A 184 -0.21 -5.32 -13.48
C THR A 184 0.51 -4.58 -14.58
N GLU A 185 -0.24 -4.01 -15.54
CA GLU A 185 0.33 -3.21 -16.62
C GLU A 185 0.46 -1.73 -16.21
N ILE A 186 1.61 -1.15 -16.55
CA ILE A 186 1.87 0.29 -16.56
C ILE A 186 1.98 0.72 -18.03
N VAL A 187 1.19 1.71 -18.43
CA VAL A 187 1.28 2.35 -19.73
C VAL A 187 1.99 3.68 -19.58
N ALA A 188 3.20 3.79 -20.12
CA ALA A 188 3.97 5.02 -20.15
C ALA A 188 3.93 5.65 -21.55
N LEU A 189 3.61 6.94 -21.62
CA LEU A 189 3.59 7.75 -22.83
C LEU A 189 4.74 8.75 -22.76
N ALA A 190 5.80 8.49 -23.52
CA ALA A 190 6.95 9.38 -23.61
C ALA A 190 6.86 10.23 -24.88
N LYS A 191 6.80 11.55 -24.71
CA LYS A 191 6.92 12.47 -25.83
C LYS A 191 8.39 12.71 -26.10
N VAL A 192 8.87 12.29 -27.26
CA VAL A 192 10.29 12.41 -27.65
C VAL A 192 10.45 13.32 -28.85
N ARG A 193 11.60 13.98 -28.94
CA ARG A 193 12.02 14.79 -30.08
C ARG A 193 13.29 14.19 -30.68
N ASN A 194 13.23 13.85 -31.95
CA ASN A 194 14.41 13.48 -32.72
C ASN A 194 15.13 14.77 -33.13
N GLU A 195 16.34 14.96 -32.63
CA GLU A 195 17.19 16.11 -32.93
C GLU A 195 17.97 15.93 -34.23
N ASP A 196 17.95 14.75 -34.82
CA ASP A 196 18.69 14.41 -36.02
C ASP A 196 17.91 14.68 -37.31
N VAL A 197 18.64 14.69 -38.43
CA VAL A 197 18.11 14.77 -39.80
C VAL A 197 17.78 13.39 -40.37
N VAL A 198 18.15 12.31 -39.68
CA VAL A 198 17.82 10.92 -40.03
C VAL A 198 16.70 10.36 -39.13
N PRO A 199 15.83 9.48 -39.64
CA PRO A 199 14.80 8.84 -38.84
C PRO A 199 15.43 7.85 -37.85
N ILE A 200 14.80 7.69 -36.68
CA ILE A 200 15.15 6.64 -35.73
C ILE A 200 14.07 5.57 -35.79
N VAL A 201 14.46 4.35 -36.17
CA VAL A 201 13.55 3.21 -36.24
C VAL A 201 13.74 2.36 -35.00
N VAL A 202 12.73 2.34 -34.13
CA VAL A 202 12.67 1.46 -32.98
C VAL A 202 11.85 0.25 -33.39
N SER A 203 12.35 -0.97 -33.20
CA SER A 203 11.61 -2.22 -33.48
C SER A 203 10.93 -2.79 -32.24
N GLY A 204 11.46 -2.49 -31.06
CA GLY A 204 10.96 -2.94 -29.77
C GLY A 204 11.81 -2.41 -28.64
N TYR A 205 11.59 -2.91 -27.43
CA TYR A 205 12.38 -2.54 -26.27
C TYR A 205 12.39 -3.66 -25.23
N HIS A 206 13.54 -3.82 -24.58
CA HIS A 206 13.65 -4.58 -23.35
C HIS A 206 13.47 -3.63 -22.16
N TYR A 207 12.84 -4.09 -21.09
CA TYR A 207 12.67 -3.30 -19.88
C TYR A 207 12.85 -4.14 -18.62
N THR A 208 13.37 -3.51 -17.58
CA THR A 208 13.36 -4.05 -16.22
C THR A 208 12.81 -3.01 -15.23
N ILE A 209 12.14 -3.49 -14.19
CA ILE A 209 11.63 -2.67 -13.09
C ILE A 209 12.04 -3.34 -11.78
N GLU A 210 12.81 -2.61 -10.97
CA GLU A 210 13.14 -3.00 -9.60
C GLU A 210 12.41 -2.09 -8.61
N MET A 211 11.86 -2.67 -7.56
CA MET A 211 11.27 -1.97 -6.43
C MET A 211 11.97 -2.42 -5.15
N ASN A 212 12.74 -1.53 -4.52
CA ASN A 212 13.57 -1.83 -3.35
C ASN A 212 14.57 -2.99 -3.54
N GLY A 213 15.03 -3.20 -4.79
CA GLY A 213 15.94 -4.30 -5.14
C GLY A 213 15.23 -5.61 -5.51
N VAL A 214 13.89 -5.68 -5.40
CA VAL A 214 13.10 -6.79 -5.94
C VAL A 214 12.81 -6.50 -7.41
N GLU A 215 13.26 -7.37 -8.32
CA GLU A 215 12.92 -7.27 -9.75
C GLU A 215 11.47 -7.72 -9.96
N VAL A 216 10.58 -6.75 -10.10
CA VAL A 216 9.13 -6.99 -10.27
C VAL A 216 8.74 -7.11 -11.74
N ALA A 217 9.64 -6.76 -12.66
CA ALA A 217 9.46 -6.97 -14.08
C ALA A 217 10.80 -7.09 -14.82
N ASP A 218 10.85 -8.05 -15.73
CA ASP A 218 11.81 -8.16 -16.83
C ASP A 218 10.99 -8.61 -18.05
N GLY A 219 11.06 -7.83 -19.14
CA GLY A 219 10.31 -8.17 -20.35
C GLY A 219 10.85 -7.52 -21.61
N TYR A 220 10.34 -8.00 -22.75
CA TYR A 220 10.59 -7.43 -24.06
C TYR A 220 9.26 -7.25 -24.80
N GLU A 221 9.10 -6.10 -25.47
CA GLU A 221 7.91 -5.79 -26.26
C GLU A 221 8.31 -5.43 -27.70
N ASN A 222 7.63 -6.03 -28.67
CA ASN A 222 7.75 -5.65 -30.08
C ASN A 222 6.83 -4.45 -30.33
N SER A 223 7.42 -3.27 -30.53
CA SER A 223 6.67 -2.03 -30.71
C SER A 223 7.35 -1.18 -31.79
N PRO A 224 7.18 -1.56 -33.08
CA PRO A 224 7.84 -0.88 -34.17
C PRO A 224 7.29 0.54 -34.33
N VAL A 225 8.18 1.53 -34.27
CA VAL A 225 7.84 2.94 -34.40
C VAL A 225 9.00 3.70 -35.03
N THR A 226 8.67 4.61 -35.96
CA THR A 226 9.65 5.48 -36.61
C THR A 226 9.49 6.90 -36.08
N VAL A 227 10.54 7.43 -35.46
CA VAL A 227 10.61 8.83 -35.04
C VAL A 227 11.21 9.63 -36.20
N LYS A 228 10.36 10.39 -36.90
CA LYS A 228 10.77 11.15 -38.10
C LYS A 228 11.86 12.18 -37.76
N PRO A 229 12.74 12.53 -38.72
CA PRO A 229 13.73 13.59 -38.57
C PRO A 229 13.13 14.89 -38.02
N LYS A 230 13.87 15.57 -37.14
CA LYS A 230 13.53 16.91 -36.60
C LYS A 230 12.10 17.04 -36.06
N SER A 231 11.48 15.93 -35.64
CA SER A 231 10.06 15.87 -35.30
C SER A 231 9.85 15.42 -33.85
N LYS A 232 8.62 15.62 -33.38
CA LYS A 232 8.15 15.10 -32.10
C LYS A 232 7.29 13.86 -32.35
N THR A 233 7.45 12.84 -31.53
CA THR A 233 6.64 11.60 -31.59
C THR A 233 6.31 11.17 -30.17
N THR A 234 5.10 10.65 -29.95
CA THR A 234 4.74 10.03 -28.68
C THR A 234 4.98 8.52 -28.78
N LEU A 235 5.87 8.00 -27.96
CA LEU A 235 6.14 6.58 -27.81
C LEU A 235 5.27 6.02 -26.68
N LYS A 236 4.61 4.89 -26.95
CA LYS A 236 3.86 4.13 -25.94
C LYS A 236 4.69 2.93 -25.49
N PHE A 237 4.96 2.85 -24.19
CA PHE A 237 5.57 1.71 -23.54
C PHE A 237 4.50 1.02 -22.68
N SER A 238 4.25 -0.25 -22.94
CA SER A 238 3.53 -1.17 -22.06
C SER A 238 4.55 -1.95 -21.23
N LEU A 239 4.52 -1.78 -19.91
CA LEU A 239 5.40 -2.45 -18.96
C LEU A 239 4.53 -3.34 -18.07
N ARG A 240 4.84 -4.64 -17.97
CA ARG A 240 4.03 -5.59 -17.19
C ARG A 240 4.80 -6.05 -15.95
N LEU A 241 4.28 -5.72 -14.77
CA LEU A 241 4.73 -6.24 -13.49
C LEU A 241 4.21 -7.66 -13.30
N ASN A 242 5.03 -8.53 -12.71
CA ASN A 242 4.60 -9.85 -12.26
C ASN A 242 4.16 -9.78 -10.79
N ASN A 243 2.89 -10.05 -10.53
CA ASN A 243 2.28 -9.90 -9.22
C ASN A 243 2.80 -10.92 -8.19
N SER A 244 3.50 -11.98 -8.62
CA SER A 244 4.15 -12.91 -7.68
C SER A 244 5.23 -12.24 -6.83
N PHE A 245 5.87 -11.18 -7.34
CA PHE A 245 6.92 -10.44 -6.63
C PHE A 245 6.39 -9.32 -5.72
N ILE A 246 5.10 -9.00 -5.78
CA ILE A 246 4.50 -7.92 -4.98
C ILE A 246 4.53 -8.27 -3.49
N ARG A 247 4.49 -9.56 -3.14
CA ARG A 247 4.67 -10.01 -1.75
C ARG A 247 6.07 -9.68 -1.23
N GLU A 248 7.10 -9.98 -2.01
CA GLU A 248 8.49 -9.73 -1.64
C GLU A 248 8.77 -8.23 -1.57
N TRP A 249 8.28 -7.48 -2.58
CA TRP A 249 8.32 -6.03 -2.56
C TRP A 249 7.68 -5.45 -1.29
N TRP A 250 6.50 -5.94 -0.89
CA TRP A 250 5.80 -5.46 0.30
C TRP A 250 6.66 -5.55 1.55
N VAL A 251 7.35 -6.67 1.76
CA VAL A 251 8.26 -6.85 2.90
C VAL A 251 9.35 -5.77 2.91
N THR A 252 10.01 -5.56 1.78
CA THR A 252 11.06 -4.54 1.66
C THR A 252 10.51 -3.10 1.80
N HIS A 253 9.28 -2.86 1.36
CA HIS A 253 8.60 -1.57 1.47
C HIS A 253 8.35 -1.20 2.94
N ILE A 254 7.81 -2.13 3.73
CA ILE A 254 7.59 -1.91 5.16
C ILE A 254 8.92 -1.76 5.90
N ALA A 255 9.90 -2.61 5.60
CA ALA A 255 11.25 -2.53 6.20
C ALA A 255 11.94 -1.19 5.91
N ASN A 256 11.65 -0.55 4.77
CA ASN A 256 12.15 0.77 4.39
C ASN A 256 11.28 1.94 4.89
N GLY A 257 10.39 1.70 5.86
CA GLY A 257 9.55 2.73 6.46
C GLY A 257 8.53 3.30 5.47
N GLU A 258 7.83 2.40 4.77
CA GLU A 258 6.78 2.73 3.79
C GLU A 258 7.29 3.53 2.58
N LYS A 259 8.54 3.25 2.20
CA LYS A 259 9.21 3.88 1.07
C LYS A 259 9.67 2.83 0.07
N THR A 260 9.46 3.14 -1.20
CA THR A 260 9.97 2.32 -2.29
C THR A 260 10.89 3.14 -3.16
N LYS A 261 12.11 2.66 -3.33
CA LYS A 261 13.02 3.09 -4.38
C LYS A 261 12.74 2.29 -5.64
N ILE A 262 12.31 2.95 -6.71
CA ILE A 262 12.02 2.34 -8.00
C ILE A 262 13.18 2.64 -8.94
N ARG A 263 13.61 1.61 -9.67
CA ARG A 263 14.50 1.75 -10.83
C ARG A 263 13.81 1.17 -12.04
N VAL A 264 13.82 1.93 -13.12
CA VAL A 264 13.30 1.51 -14.42
C VAL A 264 14.43 1.63 -15.42
N ALA A 265 14.67 0.56 -16.17
CA ALA A 265 15.56 0.58 -17.32
C ALA A 265 14.75 0.19 -18.56
N ILE A 266 14.84 1.00 -19.61
CA ILE A 266 14.26 0.70 -20.92
C ILE A 266 15.37 0.80 -21.94
N LYS A 267 15.59 -0.28 -22.69
CA LYS A 267 16.61 -0.39 -23.73
C LYS A 267 15.91 -0.59 -25.08
N PRO A 268 15.78 0.45 -25.91
CA PRO A 268 15.17 0.31 -27.22
C PRO A 268 16.07 -0.54 -28.14
N THR A 269 15.45 -1.36 -28.97
CA THR A 269 16.11 -2.04 -30.09
C THR A 269 15.95 -1.16 -31.32
N LEU A 270 17.07 -0.71 -31.86
CA LEU A 270 17.11 0.12 -33.07
C LEU A 270 17.36 -0.75 -34.31
N LYS A 271 16.88 -0.27 -35.45
CA LYS A 271 17.10 -0.89 -36.75
C LYS A 271 17.70 0.10 -37.74
#